data_AF-A0A9E4JBM0-F1
#
_entry.id   AF-A0A9E4JBM0-F1
#
_cell.length_a   1.000
_cell.length_b   1.000
_cell.length_c   1.000
_cell.angle_alpha   90.00
_cell.angle_beta   90.00
_cell.angle_gamma   90.00
#
_symmetry.space_group_name_H-M   'P 1'
#
loop_
_entity.id
_entity.type
_entity.pdbx_description
1 polymer ?
#
loop_
_entity_poly.entity_id
_entity_poly.type
_entity_poly.pdbx_seq_one_letter_code
_entity_poly.pdbx_strand_id
1 'polypeptide(L)'
;MSAPGKRRSRIHEGLVGPRALVGTPYLADAGLRADYAAEIAPRTAAMLTRIFDLHVPGLVPRRVLDLGAGTGIVAHTLRARFGTGLEVVTVDRVAGPGITVVADLSRSGLPEGVRGRFDLIVAAHLLNEFASHEPSVRAERVRSWLASWLAPEGHLLIIEPALKETSRALLQVRDHLVAAGAFVVAPCLTQAPCPALAHPRDWCHDSAPRAQNTRADFSYLVIAPQGTAPRDPTWLRVVSDLKKEKGRTKWFGCGLEGRTAFELQTRDVTSQNEAFLRLERGRLCRVTQATPSGTGQRIGPDALVTQVAPSSRA
;
A
#
# COMPACT_ATOMS: atom_id res chain seq x y z
N MET A 1 -23.73 19.29 -25.12
CA MET A 1 -24.49 18.35 -24.28
C MET A 1 -23.49 17.59 -23.42
N SER A 2 -23.33 18.02 -22.16
CA SER A 2 -22.42 17.38 -21.21
C SER A 2 -22.91 15.97 -20.88
N ALA A 3 -22.00 14.99 -20.88
CA ALA A 3 -22.32 13.64 -20.43
C ALA A 3 -22.93 13.71 -19.01
N PRO A 4 -24.01 12.95 -18.72
CA PRO A 4 -24.61 12.95 -17.39
C PRO A 4 -23.56 12.49 -16.38
N GLY A 5 -23.24 13.38 -15.42
CA GLY A 5 -22.29 13.06 -14.35
C GLY A 5 -22.79 11.83 -13.60
N LYS A 6 -21.99 10.76 -13.58
CA LYS A 6 -22.28 9.56 -12.77
C LYS A 6 -22.59 10.02 -11.34
N ARG A 7 -23.85 9.83 -10.91
CA ARG A 7 -24.28 10.10 -9.54
C ARG A 7 -23.36 9.31 -8.62
N ARG A 8 -22.61 9.99 -7.75
CA ARG A 8 -21.69 9.32 -6.81
C ARG A 8 -22.55 8.60 -5.78
N SER A 9 -22.18 7.37 -5.43
CA SER A 9 -22.90 6.59 -4.43
C SER A 9 -22.76 7.20 -3.04
N ARG A 10 -23.70 6.86 -2.15
CA ARG A 10 -23.67 7.31 -0.75
C ARG A 10 -22.38 6.88 -0.06
N ILE A 11 -21.87 5.68 -0.39
CA ILE A 11 -20.61 5.18 0.16
C ILE A 11 -19.40 5.99 -0.33
N HIS A 12 -19.36 6.34 -1.63
CA HIS A 12 -18.26 7.13 -2.18
C HIS A 12 -18.23 8.54 -1.60
N GLU A 13 -19.38 9.22 -1.53
CA GLU A 13 -19.48 10.55 -0.93
C GLU A 13 -19.10 10.53 0.56
N GLY A 14 -19.57 9.51 1.28
CA GLY A 14 -19.36 9.34 2.71
C GLY A 14 -17.95 8.94 3.14
N LEU A 15 -17.14 8.35 2.25
CA LEU A 15 -15.76 7.91 2.56
C LEU A 15 -14.66 8.73 1.86
N VAL A 16 -14.97 9.42 0.75
CA VAL A 16 -13.98 10.19 -0.02
C VAL A 16 -14.23 11.70 0.06
N GLY A 17 -15.50 12.11 0.03
CA GLY A 17 -15.90 13.53 0.03
C GLY A 17 -15.84 14.15 1.43
N PRO A 18 -16.98 14.57 2.02
CA PRO A 18 -17.02 15.08 3.40
C PRO A 18 -16.57 14.07 4.47
N ARG A 19 -16.37 12.80 4.11
CA ARG A 19 -15.92 11.72 5.01
C ARG A 19 -16.84 11.49 6.21
N ALA A 20 -18.12 11.83 6.09
CA ALA A 20 -19.11 11.77 7.18
C ALA A 20 -19.40 10.34 7.70
N LEU A 21 -19.06 9.29 6.93
CA LEU A 21 -19.21 7.90 7.38
C LEU A 21 -18.00 7.40 8.18
N VAL A 22 -16.86 8.08 8.10
CA VAL A 22 -15.61 7.64 8.74
C VAL A 22 -15.79 7.59 10.26
N GLY A 23 -15.44 6.44 10.85
CA GLY A 23 -15.58 6.21 12.30
C GLY A 23 -16.99 5.82 12.77
N THR A 24 -17.99 5.82 11.88
CA THR A 24 -19.36 5.37 12.17
C THR A 24 -19.54 3.88 11.86
N PRO A 25 -20.54 3.17 12.44
CA PRO A 25 -20.84 1.78 12.08
C PRO A 25 -21.66 1.69 10.77
N TYR A 26 -21.24 2.39 9.71
CA TYR A 26 -22.02 2.58 8.48
C TYR A 26 -22.38 1.27 7.76
N LEU A 27 -21.58 0.21 7.92
CA LEU A 27 -21.88 -1.11 7.36
C LEU A 27 -23.05 -1.83 8.04
N ALA A 28 -23.62 -1.27 9.11
CA ALA A 28 -24.88 -1.76 9.69
C ALA A 28 -26.08 -1.45 8.76
N ASP A 29 -26.00 -0.41 7.94
CA ASP A 29 -26.96 -0.13 6.87
C ASP A 29 -26.72 -1.10 5.71
N ALA A 30 -27.73 -1.92 5.40
CA ALA A 30 -27.65 -2.94 4.35
C ALA A 30 -27.41 -2.35 2.96
N GLY A 31 -27.93 -1.15 2.68
CA GLY A 31 -27.70 -0.44 1.43
C GLY A 31 -26.26 0.04 1.31
N LEU A 32 -25.71 0.67 2.36
CA LEU A 32 -24.30 1.08 2.38
C LEU A 32 -23.35 -0.13 2.29
N ARG A 33 -23.71 -1.26 2.90
CA ARG A 33 -22.96 -2.51 2.78
C ARG A 33 -22.97 -3.05 1.34
N ALA A 34 -24.12 -3.02 0.67
CA ALA A 34 -24.23 -3.43 -0.73
C ALA A 34 -23.41 -2.51 -1.64
N ASP A 35 -23.49 -1.18 -1.44
CA ASP A 35 -22.69 -0.20 -2.18
C ASP A 35 -21.18 -0.44 -1.96
N TYR A 36 -20.75 -0.69 -0.72
CA TYR A 36 -19.35 -1.00 -0.41
C TYR A 36 -18.89 -2.28 -1.14
N ALA A 37 -19.71 -3.33 -1.13
CA ALA A 37 -19.44 -4.58 -1.83
C ALA A 37 -19.35 -4.40 -3.35
N ALA A 38 -20.15 -3.50 -3.94
CA ALA A 38 -20.12 -3.24 -5.37
C ALA A 38 -18.95 -2.34 -5.79
N GLU A 39 -18.57 -1.35 -4.97
CA GLU A 39 -17.69 -0.27 -5.40
C GLU A 39 -16.28 -0.30 -4.81
N ILE A 40 -16.16 -0.66 -3.53
CA ILE A 40 -14.89 -0.62 -2.78
C ILE A 40 -14.24 -2.00 -2.77
N ALA A 41 -15.01 -3.05 -2.51
CA ALA A 41 -14.48 -4.41 -2.43
C ALA A 41 -13.69 -4.85 -3.69
N PRO A 42 -14.18 -4.66 -4.93
CA PRO A 42 -13.41 -5.03 -6.12
C PRO A 42 -12.12 -4.21 -6.30
N ARG A 43 -12.05 -3.01 -5.70
CA ARG A 43 -10.81 -2.21 -5.68
C ARG A 43 -9.84 -2.81 -4.69
N THR A 44 -10.27 -3.10 -3.47
CA THR A 44 -9.44 -3.74 -2.43
C THR A 44 -8.87 -5.08 -2.90
N ALA A 45 -9.66 -5.90 -3.60
CA ALA A 45 -9.18 -7.14 -4.20
C ALA A 45 -8.03 -6.90 -5.21
N ALA A 46 -8.17 -5.91 -6.10
CA ALA A 46 -7.13 -5.56 -7.06
C ALA A 46 -5.86 -5.01 -6.38
N MET A 47 -6.01 -4.23 -5.30
CA MET A 47 -4.90 -3.73 -4.48
C MET A 47 -4.11 -4.89 -3.86
N LEU A 48 -4.81 -5.84 -3.22
CA LEU A 48 -4.20 -7.03 -2.62
C LEU A 48 -3.41 -7.83 -3.66
N THR A 49 -4.03 -8.20 -4.79
CA THR A 49 -3.36 -8.95 -5.87
C THR A 49 -2.06 -8.26 -6.29
N ARG A 50 -2.11 -6.95 -6.52
CA ARG A 50 -0.92 -6.17 -6.89
C ARG A 50 0.17 -6.20 -5.82
N ILE A 51 -0.18 -6.04 -4.55
CA ILE A 51 0.79 -6.06 -3.45
C ILE A 51 1.47 -7.42 -3.37
N PHE A 52 0.71 -8.51 -3.44
CA PHE A 52 1.26 -9.86 -3.37
C PHE A 52 2.19 -10.16 -4.54
N ASP A 53 1.81 -9.78 -5.76
CA ASP A 53 2.62 -10.01 -6.96
C ASP A 53 3.93 -9.22 -6.97
N LEU A 54 3.97 -8.05 -6.32
CA LEU A 54 5.14 -7.17 -6.33
C LEU A 54 6.08 -7.33 -5.14
N HIS A 55 5.61 -7.79 -3.98
CA HIS A 55 6.36 -7.64 -2.73
C HIS A 55 6.54 -8.90 -1.92
N VAL A 56 5.61 -9.84 -2.02
CA VAL A 56 5.62 -11.06 -1.21
C VAL A 56 5.27 -12.29 -2.05
N PRO A 57 5.92 -12.51 -3.22
CA PRO A 57 5.54 -13.58 -4.14
C PRO A 57 5.71 -14.99 -3.55
N GLY A 58 6.58 -15.15 -2.55
CA GLY A 58 6.80 -16.42 -1.85
C GLY A 58 6.01 -16.60 -0.56
N LEU A 59 5.20 -15.62 -0.14
CA LEU A 59 4.41 -15.73 1.09
C LEU A 59 3.23 -16.70 0.86
N VAL A 60 3.19 -17.77 1.65
CA VAL A 60 2.08 -18.74 1.65
C VAL A 60 1.54 -18.83 3.09
N PRO A 61 0.62 -17.93 3.48
CA PRO A 61 0.11 -17.91 4.84
C PRO A 61 -0.80 -19.12 5.06
N ARG A 62 -0.75 -19.72 6.25
CA ARG A 62 -1.70 -20.75 6.69
C ARG A 62 -2.83 -20.15 7.52
N ARG A 63 -2.52 -19.08 8.26
CA ARG A 63 -3.46 -18.42 9.16
C ARG A 63 -3.39 -16.90 9.03
N VAL A 64 -4.55 -16.29 8.78
CA VAL A 64 -4.68 -14.84 8.54
C VAL A 64 -5.60 -14.18 9.56
N LEU A 65 -5.23 -12.98 10.01
CA LEU A 65 -6.09 -12.08 10.76
C LEU A 65 -6.48 -10.88 9.88
N ASP A 66 -7.76 -10.70 9.62
CA ASP A 66 -8.33 -9.61 8.85
C ASP A 66 -9.01 -8.61 9.79
N LEU A 67 -8.37 -7.47 10.02
CA LEU A 67 -8.77 -6.41 10.94
C LEU A 67 -9.59 -5.35 10.18
N GLY A 68 -10.81 -5.09 10.62
CA GLY A 68 -11.73 -4.22 9.88
C GLY A 68 -12.27 -4.92 8.64
N ALA A 69 -12.66 -6.19 8.79
CA ALA A 69 -12.97 -7.08 7.67
C ALA A 69 -14.13 -6.59 6.78
N GLY A 70 -15.04 -5.76 7.32
CA GLY A 70 -16.13 -5.13 6.60
C GLY A 70 -17.04 -6.14 5.89
N THR A 71 -16.97 -6.16 4.56
CA THR A 71 -17.72 -7.12 3.72
C THR A 71 -17.03 -8.49 3.55
N GLY A 72 -15.90 -8.72 4.23
CA GLY A 72 -15.10 -9.94 4.14
C GLY A 72 -14.27 -10.06 2.86
N ILE A 73 -14.08 -8.96 2.12
CA ILE A 73 -13.42 -8.99 0.81
C ILE A 73 -11.95 -9.42 0.89
N VAL A 74 -11.23 -9.06 1.95
CA VAL A 74 -9.86 -9.48 2.17
C VAL A 74 -9.82 -11.00 2.32
N ALA A 75 -10.62 -11.56 3.24
CA ALA A 75 -10.75 -13.01 3.43
C ALA A 75 -11.11 -13.75 2.12
N HIS A 76 -12.06 -13.22 1.35
CA HIS A 76 -12.44 -13.79 0.05
C HIS A 76 -11.27 -13.79 -0.94
N THR A 77 -10.58 -12.66 -1.08
CA THR A 77 -9.45 -12.50 -2.02
C THR A 77 -8.29 -13.42 -1.66
N LEU A 78 -7.99 -13.57 -0.36
CA LEU A 78 -6.91 -14.43 0.10
C LEU A 78 -7.24 -15.92 -0.09
N ARG A 79 -8.48 -16.35 0.16
CA ARG A 79 -8.92 -17.73 -0.14
C ARG A 79 -8.88 -18.03 -1.64
N ALA A 80 -9.22 -17.07 -2.48
CA ALA A 80 -9.11 -17.23 -3.92
C ALA A 80 -7.64 -17.39 -4.38
N ARG A 81 -6.69 -16.72 -3.71
CA ARG A 81 -5.26 -16.81 -4.04
C ARG A 81 -4.56 -18.03 -3.46
N PHE A 82 -4.83 -18.37 -2.20
CA PHE A 82 -4.06 -19.36 -1.43
C PHE A 82 -4.84 -20.67 -1.17
N GLY A 83 -6.09 -20.75 -1.59
CA GLY A 83 -6.95 -21.92 -1.42
C GLY A 83 -8.08 -21.71 -0.41
N THR A 84 -9.20 -22.38 -0.64
CA THR A 84 -10.41 -22.25 0.18
C THR A 84 -10.23 -22.72 1.62
N GLY A 85 -9.25 -23.59 1.88
CA GLY A 85 -8.87 -24.07 3.21
C GLY A 85 -8.08 -23.08 4.07
N LEU A 86 -7.76 -21.88 3.56
CA LEU A 86 -7.06 -20.86 4.33
C LEU A 86 -7.87 -20.45 5.57
N GLU A 87 -7.26 -20.59 6.75
CA GLU A 87 -7.85 -20.11 8.00
C GLU A 87 -7.77 -18.58 8.04
N VAL A 88 -8.93 -17.94 8.12
CA VAL A 88 -9.03 -16.48 8.23
C VAL A 88 -9.93 -16.14 9.40
N VAL A 89 -9.35 -15.47 10.40
CA VAL A 89 -10.07 -14.84 11.51
C VAL A 89 -10.35 -13.40 11.09
N THR A 90 -11.61 -13.02 11.04
CA THR A 90 -12.09 -11.70 10.66
C THR A 90 -12.62 -10.96 11.88
N VAL A 91 -12.21 -9.70 12.04
CA VAL A 91 -12.62 -8.83 13.14
C VAL A 91 -13.28 -7.58 12.55
N ASP A 92 -14.50 -7.28 12.96
CA ASP A 92 -15.16 -6.02 12.59
C ASP A 92 -16.08 -5.52 13.71
N ARG A 93 -16.34 -4.22 13.77
CA ARG A 93 -17.25 -3.64 14.75
C ARG A 93 -18.72 -3.94 14.44
N VAL A 94 -19.04 -4.22 13.18
CA VAL A 94 -20.38 -4.56 12.73
C VAL A 94 -20.46 -6.05 12.41
N ALA A 95 -21.42 -6.74 13.02
CA ALA A 95 -21.69 -8.14 12.69
C ALA A 95 -22.08 -8.29 11.20
N GLY A 96 -21.73 -9.43 10.60
CA GLY A 96 -22.01 -9.67 9.20
C GLY A 96 -21.59 -11.06 8.72
N PRO A 97 -22.00 -11.43 7.49
CA PRO A 97 -21.57 -12.66 6.87
C PRO A 97 -20.04 -12.77 6.86
N GLY A 98 -19.52 -13.86 7.43
CA GLY A 98 -18.07 -14.12 7.47
C GLY A 98 -17.28 -13.32 8.51
N ILE A 99 -17.93 -12.55 9.40
CA ILE A 99 -17.28 -11.91 10.56
C ILE A 99 -17.20 -12.90 11.72
N THR A 100 -15.99 -13.24 12.17
CA THR A 100 -15.76 -14.22 13.24
C THR A 100 -15.74 -13.61 14.64
N VAL A 101 -15.24 -12.38 14.78
CA VAL A 101 -15.15 -11.65 16.04
C VAL A 101 -15.77 -10.27 15.85
N VAL A 102 -16.78 -9.94 16.66
CA VAL A 102 -17.40 -8.61 16.63
C VAL A 102 -16.73 -7.73 17.69
N ALA A 103 -15.90 -6.79 17.26
CA ALA A 103 -15.19 -5.88 18.16
C ALA A 103 -14.81 -4.56 17.50
N ASP A 104 -14.86 -3.48 18.29
CA ASP A 104 -14.46 -2.14 17.86
C ASP A 104 -12.96 -1.91 18.08
N LEU A 105 -12.18 -2.12 17.02
CA LEU A 105 -10.71 -1.95 17.01
C LEU A 105 -10.23 -0.51 17.24
N SER A 106 -11.14 0.48 17.21
CA SER A 106 -10.80 1.87 17.56
C SER A 106 -10.66 2.09 19.07
N ARG A 107 -11.22 1.19 19.89
CA ARG A 107 -11.13 1.24 21.35
C ARG A 107 -9.79 0.71 21.85
N SER A 108 -9.37 1.15 23.02
CA SER A 108 -8.15 0.66 23.68
C SER A 108 -8.23 -0.85 23.96
N GLY A 109 -7.07 -1.51 24.01
CA GLY A 109 -6.97 -2.94 24.26
C GLY A 109 -7.09 -3.81 23.02
N LEU A 110 -6.85 -5.11 23.22
CA LEU A 110 -7.02 -6.13 22.19
C LEU A 110 -8.41 -6.76 22.35
N PRO A 111 -9.14 -7.00 21.26
CA PRO A 111 -10.44 -7.66 21.30
C PRO A 111 -10.32 -9.06 21.90
N GLU A 112 -11.26 -9.38 22.78
CA GLU A 112 -11.48 -10.75 23.23
C GLU A 112 -11.87 -11.63 22.03
N GLY A 113 -11.46 -12.91 22.07
CA GLY A 113 -11.77 -13.87 21.00
C GLY A 113 -10.72 -14.02 19.90
N VAL A 114 -9.81 -13.05 19.74
CA VAL A 114 -8.65 -13.22 18.83
C VAL A 114 -7.54 -13.98 19.57
N ARG A 115 -7.29 -15.23 19.18
CA ARG A 115 -6.32 -16.13 19.83
C ARG A 115 -5.24 -16.60 18.88
N GLY A 116 -4.03 -16.82 19.41
CA GLY A 116 -2.89 -17.40 18.69
C GLY A 116 -2.05 -16.37 17.90
N ARG A 117 -1.18 -16.90 17.04
CA ARG A 117 -0.36 -16.12 16.11
C ARG A 117 -0.83 -16.31 14.67
N PHE A 118 -0.49 -15.37 13.80
CA PHE A 118 -0.93 -15.30 12.41
C PHE A 118 0.28 -15.07 11.50
N ASP A 119 0.30 -15.76 10.37
CA ASP A 119 1.36 -15.61 9.35
C ASP A 119 1.17 -14.30 8.56
N LEU A 120 -0.07 -13.82 8.49
CA LEU A 120 -0.44 -12.56 7.87
C LEU A 120 -1.51 -11.84 8.69
N ILE A 121 -1.29 -10.57 8.98
CA ILE A 121 -2.31 -9.65 9.50
C ILE A 121 -2.60 -8.63 8.40
N VAL A 122 -3.88 -8.38 8.08
CA VAL A 122 -4.29 -7.37 7.11
C VAL A 122 -5.19 -6.35 7.81
N ALA A 123 -4.94 -5.07 7.60
CA ALA A 123 -5.79 -3.96 8.00
C ALA A 123 -6.05 -3.06 6.77
N ALA A 124 -7.19 -3.25 6.11
CA ALA A 124 -7.54 -2.52 4.90
C ALA A 124 -8.60 -1.45 5.19
N HIS A 125 -8.25 -0.19 4.93
CA HIS A 125 -9.07 1.00 5.18
C HIS A 125 -9.50 1.17 6.64
N LEU A 126 -8.72 0.66 7.58
CA LEU A 126 -9.06 0.66 9.01
C LEU A 126 -8.42 1.81 9.78
N LEU A 127 -7.11 2.03 9.63
CA LEU A 127 -6.35 2.94 10.50
C LEU A 127 -6.77 4.39 10.28
N ASN A 128 -7.17 4.74 9.05
CA ASN A 128 -7.74 6.05 8.73
C ASN A 128 -9.09 6.33 9.41
N GLU A 129 -9.77 5.32 9.93
CA GLU A 129 -11.08 5.46 10.59
C GLU A 129 -10.99 5.63 12.12
N PHE A 130 -9.79 5.58 12.68
CA PHE A 130 -9.62 5.81 14.11
C PHE A 130 -9.77 7.29 14.44
N ALA A 131 -10.48 7.56 15.55
CA ALA A 131 -10.78 8.90 16.03
C ALA A 131 -9.51 9.72 16.30
N SER A 132 -8.50 9.10 16.91
CA SER A 132 -7.19 9.74 17.06
C SER A 132 -6.47 9.76 15.70
N HIS A 133 -6.05 10.95 15.30
CA HIS A 133 -5.24 11.20 14.11
C HIS A 133 -3.74 11.30 14.44
N GLU A 134 -3.37 11.20 15.71
CA GLU A 134 -1.98 11.27 16.17
C GLU A 134 -1.18 10.07 15.63
N PRO A 135 -0.11 10.30 14.84
CA PRO A 135 0.67 9.23 14.24
C PRO A 135 1.28 8.26 15.25
N SER A 136 1.73 8.76 16.40
CA SER A 136 2.31 7.95 17.48
C SER A 136 1.30 6.97 18.08
N VAL A 137 0.06 7.42 18.30
CA VAL A 137 -1.04 6.58 18.84
C VAL A 137 -1.42 5.49 17.83
N ARG A 138 -1.51 5.85 16.55
CA ARG A 138 -1.78 4.89 15.46
C ARG A 138 -0.64 3.88 15.29
N ALA A 139 0.61 4.34 15.39
CA ALA A 139 1.77 3.46 15.35
C ALA A 139 1.79 2.50 16.55
N GLU A 140 1.51 2.98 17.76
CA GLU A 140 1.42 2.13 18.95
C GLU A 140 0.33 1.06 18.82
N ARG A 141 -0.79 1.41 18.18
CA ARG A 141 -1.81 0.40 17.86
C ARG A 141 -1.26 -0.70 16.96
N VAL A 142 -0.59 -0.34 15.87
CA VAL A 142 0.02 -1.31 14.95
C VAL A 142 1.09 -2.15 15.68
N ARG A 143 1.91 -1.55 16.54
CA ARG A 143 2.88 -2.26 17.37
C ARG A 143 2.21 -3.29 18.28
N SER A 144 1.07 -2.95 18.88
CA SER A 144 0.32 -3.90 19.71
C SER A 144 -0.14 -5.11 18.90
N TRP A 145 -0.56 -4.94 17.64
CA TRP A 145 -0.93 -6.05 16.76
C TRP A 145 0.27 -6.91 16.39
N LEU A 146 1.41 -6.29 16.06
CA LEU A 146 2.67 -7.00 15.78
C LEU A 146 3.08 -7.87 16.97
N ALA A 147 3.18 -7.29 18.17
CA ALA A 147 3.63 -7.99 19.36
C ALA A 147 2.67 -9.11 19.81
N SER A 148 1.37 -8.87 19.66
CA SER A 148 0.34 -9.74 20.24
C SER A 148 -0.12 -10.85 19.32
N TRP A 149 -0.04 -10.67 18.00
CA TRP A 149 -0.70 -11.58 17.06
C TRP A 149 0.20 -11.99 15.89
N LEU A 150 1.28 -11.28 15.57
CA LEU A 150 2.09 -11.64 14.42
C LEU A 150 3.07 -12.78 14.76
N ALA A 151 3.12 -13.81 13.91
CA ALA A 151 4.13 -14.85 14.00
C ALA A 151 5.54 -14.27 13.74
N PRO A 152 6.64 -14.91 14.21
CA PRO A 152 8.00 -14.39 14.03
C PRO A 152 8.39 -14.08 12.57
N GLU A 153 7.95 -14.92 11.63
CA GLU A 153 8.17 -14.75 10.18
C GLU A 153 6.94 -14.16 9.46
N GLY A 154 5.98 -13.65 10.23
CA GLY A 154 4.73 -13.12 9.73
C GLY A 154 4.88 -11.74 9.11
N HIS A 155 3.87 -11.34 8.32
CA HIS A 155 3.78 -10.00 7.75
C HIS A 155 2.51 -9.29 8.22
N LEU A 156 2.60 -7.99 8.47
CA LEU A 156 1.45 -7.12 8.67
C LEU A 156 1.31 -6.17 7.48
N LEU A 157 0.17 -6.24 6.81
CA LEU A 157 -0.19 -5.42 5.66
C LEU A 157 -1.24 -4.38 6.05
N ILE A 158 -0.94 -3.11 5.86
CA ILE A 158 -1.87 -1.99 6.00
C ILE A 158 -2.17 -1.45 4.60
N ILE A 159 -3.43 -1.20 4.28
CA ILE A 159 -3.87 -0.54 3.05
C ILE A 159 -4.75 0.63 3.43
N GLU A 160 -4.51 1.80 2.83
CA GLU A 160 -5.26 3.03 3.07
C GLU A 160 -5.60 3.75 1.76
N PRO A 161 -6.62 4.63 1.74
CA PRO A 161 -6.90 5.47 0.59
C PRO A 161 -5.67 6.30 0.16
N ALA A 162 -5.48 6.49 -1.15
CA ALA A 162 -4.40 7.31 -1.70
C ALA A 162 -4.63 8.83 -1.64
N LEU A 163 -5.52 9.30 -0.76
CA LEU A 163 -5.68 10.73 -0.49
C LEU A 163 -4.41 11.28 0.16
N LYS A 164 -4.11 12.56 -0.07
CA LYS A 164 -2.87 13.16 0.44
C LYS A 164 -2.79 13.03 1.96
N GLU A 165 -3.90 13.29 2.65
CA GLU A 165 -4.02 13.28 4.10
C GLU A 165 -3.79 11.88 4.67
N THR A 166 -4.53 10.87 4.16
CA THR A 166 -4.42 9.47 4.62
C THR A 166 -3.08 8.85 4.26
N SER A 167 -2.54 9.17 3.08
CA SER A 167 -1.22 8.70 2.65
C SER A 167 -0.11 9.26 3.54
N ARG A 168 -0.13 10.57 3.82
CA ARG A 168 0.87 11.19 4.71
C ARG A 168 0.73 10.67 6.14
N ALA A 169 -0.48 10.47 6.64
CA ALA A 169 -0.70 9.87 7.96
C ALA A 169 -0.10 8.46 8.05
N LEU A 170 -0.29 7.62 7.02
CA LEU A 170 0.33 6.28 6.97
C LEU A 170 1.86 6.36 6.91
N LEU A 171 2.43 7.32 6.19
CA LEU A 171 3.88 7.53 6.16
C LEU A 171 4.44 7.97 7.53
N GLN A 172 3.71 8.80 8.28
CA GLN A 172 4.12 9.19 9.64
C GLN A 172 4.07 7.98 10.59
N VAL A 173 3.02 7.17 10.50
CA VAL A 173 2.92 5.89 11.23
C VAL A 173 4.10 4.99 10.87
N ARG A 174 4.44 4.88 9.58
CA ARG A 174 5.61 4.14 9.10
C ARG A 174 6.90 4.62 9.76
N ASP A 175 7.14 5.92 9.85
CA ASP A 175 8.37 6.47 10.46
C ASP A 175 8.43 6.16 11.97
N HIS A 176 7.31 6.25 12.70
CA HIS A 176 7.24 5.85 14.10
C HIS A 176 7.51 4.35 14.30
N LEU A 177 6.97 3.49 13.43
CA LEU A 177 7.17 2.05 13.51
C LEU A 177 8.64 1.67 13.27
N VAL A 178 9.27 2.29 12.28
CA VAL A 178 10.71 2.11 12.00
C VAL A 178 11.57 2.59 13.15
N ALA A 179 11.28 3.77 13.72
CA ALA A 179 11.97 4.28 14.90
C ALA A 179 11.82 3.35 16.13
N ALA A 180 10.72 2.60 16.20
CA ALA A 180 10.46 1.60 17.23
C ALA A 180 11.00 0.19 16.90
N GLY A 181 11.77 0.04 15.83
CA GLY A 181 12.46 -1.21 15.46
C GLY A 181 11.68 -2.15 14.54
N ALA A 182 10.50 -1.77 14.05
CA ALA A 182 9.77 -2.58 13.07
C ALA A 182 10.43 -2.49 11.68
N PHE A 183 10.44 -3.59 10.93
CA PHE A 183 11.07 -3.65 9.62
C PHE A 183 10.06 -3.41 8.50
N VAL A 184 10.30 -2.40 7.64
CA VAL A 184 9.45 -2.16 6.46
C VAL A 184 9.91 -3.05 5.31
N VAL A 185 9.06 -4.00 4.93
CA VAL A 185 9.28 -4.91 3.79
C VAL A 185 8.95 -4.19 2.48
N ALA A 186 7.84 -3.45 2.43
CA ALA A 186 7.38 -2.74 1.23
C ALA A 186 6.43 -1.58 1.60
N PRO A 187 6.23 -0.58 0.71
CA PRO A 187 6.96 -0.33 -0.54
C PRO A 187 8.41 0.11 -0.33
N CYS A 188 8.70 0.75 0.79
CA CYS A 188 9.95 1.48 0.99
C CYS A 188 11.19 0.57 0.90
N LEU A 189 12.26 1.09 0.31
CA LEU A 189 13.59 0.44 0.31
C LEU A 189 14.39 0.83 1.55
N THR A 190 14.18 2.05 2.02
CA THR A 190 14.88 2.61 3.17
C THR A 190 14.21 2.24 4.48
N GLN A 191 15.03 2.12 5.53
CA GLN A 191 14.62 2.11 6.95
C GLN A 191 14.97 3.44 7.64
N ALA A 192 15.27 4.51 6.87
CA ALA A 192 15.40 5.88 7.37
C ALA A 192 14.06 6.64 7.28
N PRO A 193 13.92 7.88 7.79
CA PRO A 193 12.70 8.68 7.63
C PRO A 193 12.20 8.78 6.19
N CYS A 194 10.88 8.82 5.99
CA CYS A 194 10.30 8.78 4.66
C CYS A 194 10.65 10.04 3.83
N PRO A 195 11.28 9.92 2.65
CA PRO A 195 11.64 11.08 1.83
C PRO A 195 10.43 11.93 1.39
N ALA A 196 9.25 11.30 1.23
CA ALA A 196 8.03 12.02 0.84
C ALA A 196 7.48 12.91 1.97
N LEU A 197 7.91 12.73 3.22
CA LEU A 197 7.51 13.60 4.32
C LEU A 197 8.32 14.90 4.39
N ALA A 198 9.51 14.94 3.77
CA ALA A 198 10.38 16.11 3.75
C ALA A 198 9.74 17.36 3.11
N HIS A 199 8.79 17.16 2.19
CA HIS A 199 8.00 18.25 1.61
C HIS A 199 6.50 18.09 1.91
N PRO A 200 5.81 19.15 2.37
CA PRO A 200 4.40 19.08 2.80
C PRO A 200 3.42 18.84 1.65
N ARG A 201 3.86 18.97 0.40
CA ARG A 201 3.06 18.72 -0.80
C ARG A 201 3.22 17.32 -1.36
N ASP A 202 4.20 16.55 -0.88
CA ASP A 202 4.47 15.22 -1.37
C ASP A 202 3.68 14.16 -0.59
N TRP A 203 3.31 13.09 -1.29
CA TRP A 203 2.82 11.85 -0.70
C TRP A 203 3.15 10.68 -1.64
N CYS A 204 3.15 9.47 -1.11
CA CYS A 204 3.45 8.26 -1.87
C CYS A 204 2.22 7.35 -1.89
N HIS A 205 1.91 6.80 -3.05
CA HIS A 205 0.85 5.81 -3.26
C HIS A 205 1.23 4.88 -4.42
N ASP A 206 0.57 3.72 -4.48
CA ASP A 206 0.59 2.80 -5.61
C ASP A 206 -0.80 2.67 -6.23
N SER A 207 -0.88 1.94 -7.34
CA SER A 207 -2.09 1.87 -8.17
C SER A 207 -2.26 0.53 -8.83
N ALA A 208 -3.41 -0.10 -8.58
CA ALA A 208 -3.76 -1.39 -9.14
C ALA A 208 -4.60 -1.24 -10.41
N PRO A 209 -4.23 -1.90 -11.52
CA PRO A 209 -5.06 -1.92 -12.71
C PRO A 209 -6.39 -2.61 -12.42
N ARG A 210 -7.45 -2.14 -13.08
CA ARG A 210 -8.79 -2.71 -13.05
C ARG A 210 -9.35 -2.79 -14.46
N ALA A 211 -10.47 -3.50 -14.60
CA ALA A 211 -11.21 -3.58 -15.86
C ALA A 211 -11.52 -2.19 -16.44
N GLN A 212 -11.75 -2.16 -17.77
CA GLN A 212 -12.09 -0.94 -18.51
C GLN A 212 -11.03 0.18 -18.38
N ASN A 213 -9.76 -0.21 -18.29
CA ASN A 213 -8.62 0.72 -18.18
C ASN A 213 -8.75 1.70 -17.00
N THR A 214 -9.39 1.27 -15.91
CA THR A 214 -9.47 2.03 -14.66
C THR A 214 -8.38 1.58 -13.69
N ARG A 215 -8.14 2.36 -12.64
CA ARG A 215 -7.19 2.01 -11.57
C ARG A 215 -7.81 2.20 -10.19
N ALA A 216 -7.28 1.48 -9.21
CA ALA A 216 -7.50 1.73 -7.81
C ALA A 216 -6.22 2.28 -7.20
N ASP A 217 -6.25 3.53 -6.74
CA ASP A 217 -5.12 4.17 -6.07
C ASP A 217 -5.18 3.90 -4.57
N PHE A 218 -4.05 3.52 -3.98
CA PHE A 218 -3.94 3.16 -2.58
C PHE A 218 -2.56 3.43 -2.02
N SER A 219 -2.49 3.70 -0.73
CA SER A 219 -1.26 3.71 0.03
C SER A 219 -1.19 2.43 0.83
N TYR A 220 -0.01 1.81 0.95
CA TYR A 220 0.11 0.58 1.71
C TYR A 220 1.46 0.50 2.40
N LEU A 221 1.52 -0.40 3.38
CA LEU A 221 2.71 -0.66 4.17
C LEU A 221 2.73 -2.15 4.54
N VAL A 222 3.82 -2.84 4.21
CA VAL A 222 4.08 -4.21 4.63
C VAL A 222 5.21 -4.18 5.66
N ILE A 223 4.96 -4.76 6.82
CA ILE A 223 5.86 -4.74 7.98
C ILE A 223 6.13 -6.18 8.40
N ALA A 224 7.36 -6.45 8.84
CA ALA A 224 7.74 -7.67 9.52
C ALA A 224 8.45 -7.32 10.85
N PRO A 225 8.57 -8.28 11.80
CA PRO A 225 9.34 -8.06 13.02
C PRO A 225 10.81 -7.77 12.74
N GLN A 226 11.36 -8.38 11.68
CA GLN A 226 12.75 -8.27 11.26
C GLN A 226 12.87 -8.49 9.75
N GLY A 227 14.01 -8.13 9.15
CA GLY A 227 14.29 -8.38 7.75
C GLY A 227 15.62 -7.78 7.29
N THR A 228 15.94 -8.00 6.02
CA THR A 228 17.20 -7.53 5.41
C THR A 228 16.93 -6.36 4.48
N ALA A 229 17.46 -5.18 4.82
CA ALA A 229 17.34 -4.00 3.96
C ALA A 229 18.28 -4.09 2.75
N PRO A 230 17.86 -3.63 1.56
CA PRO A 230 18.76 -3.43 0.44
C PRO A 230 19.91 -2.49 0.82
N ARG A 231 21.12 -2.77 0.34
CA ARG A 231 22.32 -1.95 0.58
C ARG A 231 22.82 -1.20 -0.65
N ASP A 232 22.41 -1.64 -1.84
CA ASP A 232 22.84 -1.05 -3.11
C ASP A 232 21.99 0.21 -3.39
N PRO A 233 22.60 1.43 -3.39
CA PRO A 233 21.88 2.68 -3.60
C PRO A 233 21.32 2.83 -5.01
N THR A 234 21.77 2.00 -5.97
CA THR A 234 21.26 2.00 -7.34
C THR A 234 19.86 1.39 -7.43
N TRP A 235 19.41 0.69 -6.39
CA TRP A 235 18.07 0.13 -6.32
C TRP A 235 17.04 1.21 -6.05
N LEU A 236 16.03 1.24 -6.91
CA LEU A 236 14.96 2.21 -6.87
C LEU A 236 13.63 1.49 -6.99
N ARG A 237 12.63 1.99 -6.27
CA ARG A 237 11.23 1.73 -6.60
C ARG A 237 10.69 2.89 -7.41
N VAL A 238 10.03 2.59 -8.52
CA VAL A 238 9.32 3.61 -9.31
C VAL A 238 8.07 4.04 -8.54
N VAL A 239 7.97 5.32 -8.20
CA VAL A 239 6.91 5.91 -7.34
C VAL A 239 6.07 6.97 -8.06
N SER A 240 6.14 7.04 -9.38
CA SER A 240 5.24 7.85 -10.19
C SER A 240 4.82 7.11 -11.46
N ASP A 241 3.79 7.63 -12.11
CA ASP A 241 3.49 7.24 -13.48
C ASP A 241 4.56 7.82 -14.42
N LEU A 242 4.68 7.20 -15.60
CA LEU A 242 5.54 7.68 -16.67
C LEU A 242 4.97 8.98 -17.26
N LYS A 243 5.71 10.08 -17.15
CA LYS A 243 5.33 11.39 -17.68
C LYS A 243 6.00 11.59 -19.03
N LYS A 244 5.22 11.69 -20.10
CA LYS A 244 5.70 11.98 -21.44
C LYS A 244 5.52 13.47 -21.74
N GLU A 245 6.61 14.12 -22.11
CA GLU A 245 6.69 15.52 -22.50
C GLU A 245 7.33 15.60 -23.89
N LYS A 246 7.29 16.78 -24.53
CA LYS A 246 7.87 16.94 -25.87
C LYS A 246 9.38 16.66 -25.85
N GLY A 247 9.78 15.53 -26.44
CA GLY A 247 11.19 15.10 -26.54
C GLY A 247 11.78 14.50 -25.26
N ARG A 248 11.00 14.36 -24.18
CA ARG A 248 11.49 13.92 -22.87
C ARG A 248 10.49 13.01 -22.18
N THR A 249 11.00 11.99 -21.48
CA THR A 249 10.21 11.14 -20.58
C THR A 249 10.77 11.22 -19.17
N LYS A 250 9.90 11.21 -18.16
CA LYS A 250 10.25 11.40 -16.75
C LYS A 250 9.47 10.48 -15.82
N TRP A 251 10.11 9.97 -14.78
CA TRP A 251 9.45 9.36 -13.62
C TRP A 251 10.25 9.61 -12.34
N PHE A 252 9.64 9.35 -11.18
CA PHE A 252 10.28 9.48 -9.87
C PHE A 252 10.63 8.10 -9.31
N GLY A 253 11.88 7.92 -8.90
CA GLY A 253 12.37 6.74 -8.17
C GLY A 253 12.55 7.06 -6.71
N CYS A 254 12.28 6.11 -5.83
CA CYS A 254 12.58 6.22 -4.40
C CYS A 254 13.49 5.06 -3.99
N GLY A 255 14.65 5.36 -3.44
CA GLY A 255 15.65 4.39 -3.00
C GLY A 255 16.26 4.74 -1.64
N LEU A 256 17.47 4.24 -1.39
CA LEU A 256 18.18 4.47 -0.14
C LEU A 256 18.55 5.95 0.06
N GLU A 257 18.86 6.65 -1.03
CA GLU A 257 19.25 8.07 -1.02
C GLU A 257 18.06 9.04 -1.12
N GLY A 258 16.84 8.50 -1.11
CA GLY A 258 15.63 9.30 -1.13
C GLY A 258 14.87 9.24 -2.45
N ARG A 259 14.05 10.27 -2.69
CA ARG A 259 13.16 10.36 -3.84
C ARG A 259 13.75 11.29 -4.90
N THR A 260 14.01 10.74 -6.08
CA THR A 260 14.75 11.40 -7.15
C THR A 260 13.95 11.37 -8.45
N ALA A 261 13.94 12.49 -9.17
CA ALA A 261 13.42 12.55 -10.53
C ALA A 261 14.46 12.00 -11.51
N PHE A 262 14.05 11.11 -12.41
CA PHE A 262 14.88 10.64 -13.51
C PHE A 262 14.28 11.07 -14.85
N GLU A 263 15.12 11.52 -15.78
CA GLU A 263 14.70 12.07 -17.06
C GLU A 263 15.52 11.47 -18.22
N LEU A 264 14.83 11.04 -19.28
CA LEU A 264 15.42 10.49 -20.50
C LEU A 264 14.95 11.31 -21.70
N GLN A 265 15.89 11.86 -22.47
CA GLN A 265 15.59 12.54 -23.73
C GLN A 265 15.39 11.50 -24.84
N THR A 266 14.47 11.75 -25.77
CA THR A 266 14.19 10.82 -26.89
C THR A 266 15.44 10.54 -27.73
N ARG A 267 16.32 11.53 -27.90
CA ARG A 267 17.59 11.36 -28.64
C ARG A 267 18.66 10.54 -27.90
N ASP A 268 18.52 10.36 -26.58
CA ASP A 268 19.49 9.65 -25.74
C ASP A 268 19.06 8.20 -25.49
N VAL A 269 17.99 7.72 -26.14
CA VAL A 269 17.48 6.34 -25.99
C VAL A 269 18.45 5.36 -26.65
N THR A 270 18.83 4.33 -25.89
CA THR A 270 19.69 3.23 -26.34
C THR A 270 19.11 1.90 -25.89
N SER A 271 19.65 0.79 -26.40
CA SER A 271 19.29 -0.56 -25.93
C SER A 271 19.58 -0.79 -24.45
N GLN A 272 20.49 -0.01 -23.84
CA GLN A 272 20.86 -0.14 -22.42
C GLN A 272 19.89 0.60 -21.49
N ASN A 273 19.20 1.63 -21.98
CA ASN A 273 18.30 2.44 -21.17
C ASN A 273 16.82 2.35 -21.57
N GLU A 274 16.48 1.68 -22.67
CA GLU A 274 15.09 1.60 -23.18
C GLU A 274 14.08 1.02 -22.17
N ALA A 275 14.53 0.22 -21.20
CA ALA A 275 13.71 -0.28 -20.10
C ALA A 275 13.06 0.88 -19.32
N PHE A 276 13.71 2.04 -19.24
CA PHE A 276 13.19 3.27 -18.64
C PHE A 276 11.79 3.64 -19.15
N LEU A 277 11.53 3.40 -20.44
CA LEU A 277 10.28 3.76 -21.11
C LEU A 277 9.12 2.80 -20.81
N ARG A 278 9.42 1.64 -20.20
CA ARG A 278 8.46 0.57 -19.89
C ARG A 278 8.25 0.38 -18.39
N LEU A 279 9.08 1.00 -17.56
CA LEU A 279 8.98 0.90 -16.11
C LEU A 279 7.67 1.51 -15.61
N GLU A 280 6.90 0.70 -14.89
CA GLU A 280 5.66 1.09 -14.26
C GLU A 280 5.89 1.44 -12.78
N ARG A 281 4.98 2.24 -12.23
CA ARG A 281 4.87 2.46 -10.79
C ARG A 281 4.91 1.11 -10.05
N GLY A 282 5.53 1.09 -8.89
CA GLY A 282 5.65 -0.09 -8.05
C GLY A 282 6.74 -1.06 -8.49
N ARG A 283 7.27 -0.99 -9.71
CA ARG A 283 8.39 -1.85 -10.15
C ARG A 283 9.70 -1.47 -9.46
N LEU A 284 10.54 -2.47 -9.26
CA LEU A 284 11.92 -2.29 -8.85
C LEU A 284 12.79 -2.16 -10.10
N CYS A 285 13.75 -1.24 -10.05
CA CYS A 285 14.74 -1.07 -11.09
C CYS A 285 16.11 -0.74 -10.48
N ARG A 286 17.14 -0.91 -11.28
CA ARG A 286 18.46 -0.33 -11.04
C ARG A 286 18.76 0.69 -12.12
N VAL A 287 19.34 1.81 -11.70
CA VAL A 287 19.84 2.84 -12.60
C VAL A 287 21.30 3.09 -12.25
N THR A 288 22.18 2.95 -13.23
CA THR A 288 23.61 3.27 -13.09
C THR A 288 24.06 4.23 -14.18
N GLN A 289 25.15 4.96 -13.92
CA GLN A 289 25.72 5.96 -14.84
C GLN A 289 24.74 7.09 -15.21
N ALA A 290 23.72 7.32 -14.39
CA ALA A 290 22.94 8.55 -14.47
C ALA A 290 23.80 9.74 -14.01
N THR A 291 23.51 10.92 -14.57
CA THR A 291 24.26 12.15 -14.30
C THR A 291 23.36 13.17 -13.61
N PRO A 292 23.86 13.99 -12.67
CA PRO A 292 23.05 15.03 -12.04
C PRO A 292 22.42 16.00 -13.06
N SER A 293 21.16 16.37 -12.83
CA SER A 293 20.42 17.33 -13.65
C SER A 293 19.43 18.11 -12.80
N GLY A 294 19.80 19.32 -12.39
CA GLY A 294 19.03 20.13 -11.45
C GLY A 294 18.86 19.41 -10.11
N THR A 295 17.61 19.18 -9.68
CA THR A 295 17.28 18.40 -8.47
C THR A 295 17.09 16.90 -8.74
N GLY A 296 17.38 16.44 -9.95
CA GLY A 296 17.19 15.06 -10.37
C GLY A 296 18.41 14.47 -11.08
N GLN A 297 18.15 13.44 -11.86
CA GLN A 297 19.13 12.64 -12.58
C GLN A 297 18.73 12.55 -14.06
N ARG A 298 19.71 12.65 -14.95
CA ARG A 298 19.57 12.45 -16.39
C ARG A 298 20.08 11.08 -16.76
N ILE A 299 19.26 10.36 -17.50
CA ILE A 299 19.62 9.12 -18.18
C ILE A 299 20.23 9.51 -19.53
N GLY A 300 21.56 9.44 -19.62
CA GLY A 300 22.30 9.65 -20.87
C GLY A 300 22.41 8.37 -21.71
N PRO A 301 23.09 8.45 -22.87
CA PRO A 301 23.28 7.29 -23.74
C PRO A 301 24.00 6.11 -23.06
N ASP A 302 24.93 6.40 -22.14
CA ASP A 302 25.73 5.42 -21.39
C ASP A 302 25.05 4.92 -20.11
N ALA A 303 23.87 5.46 -19.77
CA ALA A 303 23.16 5.01 -18.57
C ALA A 303 22.56 3.61 -18.79
N LEU A 304 22.64 2.78 -17.77
CA LEU A 304 22.02 1.45 -17.76
C LEU A 304 20.77 1.48 -16.89
N VAL A 305 19.65 1.00 -17.43
CA VAL A 305 18.38 0.86 -16.71
C VAL A 305 17.91 -0.57 -16.81
N THR A 306 17.80 -1.24 -15.66
CA THR A 306 17.34 -2.63 -15.60
C THR A 306 16.13 -2.76 -14.68
N GLN A 307 15.10 -3.47 -15.13
CA GLN A 307 14.01 -3.86 -14.24
C GLN A 307 14.46 -5.07 -13.41
N VAL A 308 14.22 -5.01 -12.11
CA VAL A 308 14.57 -6.09 -11.19
C VAL A 308 13.33 -6.94 -10.90
N ALA A 309 13.48 -8.27 -10.94
CA ALA A 309 12.41 -9.19 -10.58
C ALA A 309 12.04 -9.06 -9.10
N PRO A 310 10.76 -9.19 -8.71
CA PRO A 310 10.33 -9.14 -7.30
C PRO A 310 11.04 -10.13 -6.37
N SER A 311 11.44 -11.30 -6.86
CA SER A 311 12.09 -12.38 -6.11
C SER A 311 13.55 -12.13 -5.75
N SER A 312 14.18 -11.10 -6.32
CA SER A 312 15.60 -10.76 -6.13
C SER A 312 15.95 -10.15 -4.76
N ARG A 313 14.97 -10.05 -3.86
CA ARG A 313 15.14 -9.52 -2.49
C ARG A 313 15.42 -10.58 -1.43
N ALA A 314 15.47 -11.86 -1.83
CA ALA A 314 15.84 -12.96 -0.95
C ALA A 314 17.33 -12.90 -0.58
#